data_AF-A0AA47MFI9-F1
#
_entry.id   AF-A0AA47MFI9-F1
#
_cell.length_a   1.000
_cell.length_b   1.000
_cell.length_c   1.000
_cell.angle_alpha   90.00
_cell.angle_beta   90.00
_cell.angle_gamma   90.00
#
_symmetry.space_group_name_H-M   'P 1'
#
loop_
_entity.id
_entity.type
_entity.pdbx_description
1 polymer ?
#
loop_
_entity_poly.entity_id
_entity_poly.type
_entity_poly.pdbx_seq_one_letter_code
_entity_poly.pdbx_strand_id
1 'polypeptide(L)'
;MTNQDEPGAKMMLIESHPTVTMSYSSDSTPAAPTGRSSARARGRGPHGPGRQQPLRVSSSSSSGYRTSHRSYGAPSPMMSSSSTTYRKAGGRSYASAGRRGPDAVHGVTNELKIIRTNEKEQLQGLNDRFVFIEKVHTLEQQNKVLEAEVTMLRQRHSEPSRLHDLYEGRSASCAHARKSCPTRRARCTWSACRSETLERVREKLDEEVRARDEARRARSVPPQGRGRRHAGAPELEKKVEALLDEVAFLRKVHEEELQELQASLQARR
;
A
#
# COMPACT_ATOMS: atom_id res chain seq x y z
N MET A 1 20.71 -67.78 -41.06
CA MET A 1 20.99 -66.34 -41.26
C MET A 1 19.91 -65.59 -40.51
N THR A 2 20.11 -65.37 -39.19
CA THR A 2 20.68 -64.13 -38.59
C THR A 2 19.67 -62.98 -38.67
N ASN A 3 19.19 -62.34 -37.60
CA ASN A 3 19.52 -62.34 -36.18
C ASN A 3 18.29 -61.85 -35.40
N GLN A 4 18.28 -62.15 -34.10
CA GLN A 4 17.46 -61.51 -33.08
C GLN A 4 18.03 -60.11 -32.72
N ASP A 5 17.42 -59.48 -31.70
CA ASP A 5 17.89 -58.33 -30.89
C ASP A 5 17.52 -56.93 -31.45
N GLU A 6 16.99 -55.94 -30.72
CA GLU A 6 16.54 -55.71 -29.33
C GLU A 6 15.61 -54.46 -29.34
N PRO A 7 14.67 -54.27 -28.39
CA PRO A 7 13.99 -52.99 -28.17
C PRO A 7 14.81 -52.08 -27.24
N GLY A 8 15.43 -51.04 -27.81
CA GLY A 8 16.20 -50.04 -27.07
C GLY A 8 15.34 -49.21 -26.10
N ALA A 9 15.61 -49.38 -24.81
CA ALA A 9 15.14 -48.55 -23.72
C ALA A 9 15.58 -47.09 -23.89
N LYS A 10 14.60 -46.16 -23.93
CA LYS A 10 14.84 -44.76 -23.58
C LYS A 10 14.06 -44.45 -22.30
N MET A 11 14.82 -44.51 -21.21
CA MET A 11 14.55 -43.88 -19.93
C MET A 11 14.09 -42.43 -20.14
N MET A 12 12.81 -42.15 -19.95
CA MET A 12 12.36 -40.80 -19.63
C MET A 12 12.37 -40.66 -18.11
N LEU A 13 13.30 -39.86 -17.61
CA LEU A 13 13.31 -39.33 -16.26
C LEU A 13 11.97 -38.60 -16.02
N ILE A 14 11.18 -39.12 -15.09
CA ILE A 14 10.03 -38.44 -14.53
C ILE A 14 10.56 -37.56 -13.39
N GLU A 15 10.93 -36.32 -13.69
CA GLU A 15 11.09 -35.30 -12.64
C GLU A 15 9.69 -34.84 -12.22
N SER A 16 9.35 -35.22 -11.00
CA SER A 16 8.12 -34.92 -10.29
C SER A 16 8.19 -33.50 -9.73
N HIS A 17 7.46 -32.56 -10.33
CA HIS A 17 7.18 -31.28 -9.67
C HIS A 17 5.96 -31.43 -8.74
N PRO A 18 6.06 -31.08 -7.45
CA PRO A 18 4.90 -31.11 -6.56
C PRO A 18 3.94 -29.97 -6.90
N THR A 19 2.75 -30.34 -7.41
CA THR A 19 1.61 -29.44 -7.54
C THR A 19 0.98 -29.26 -6.16
N VAL A 20 1.21 -28.11 -5.55
CA VAL A 20 0.58 -27.73 -4.29
C VAL A 20 -0.86 -27.32 -4.58
N THR A 21 -1.80 -28.24 -4.34
CA THR A 21 -3.24 -27.95 -4.29
C THR A 21 -3.56 -27.14 -3.02
N MET A 22 -3.96 -25.88 -3.18
CA MET A 22 -4.49 -25.04 -2.11
C MET A 22 -5.97 -25.38 -1.88
N SER A 23 -6.26 -26.11 -0.81
CA SER A 23 -7.61 -26.31 -0.30
C SER A 23 -8.07 -25.06 0.46
N TYR A 24 -9.16 -24.43 0.00
CA TYR A 24 -9.86 -23.38 0.73
C TYR A 24 -10.63 -24.02 1.89
N SER A 25 -10.34 -23.60 3.12
CA SER A 25 -11.18 -23.89 4.29
C SER A 25 -12.01 -22.65 4.58
N SER A 26 -13.33 -22.83 4.48
CA SER A 26 -14.34 -21.87 4.91
C SER A 26 -14.70 -22.17 6.36
N ASP A 27 -14.50 -21.21 7.24
CA ASP A 27 -15.11 -21.10 8.58
C ASP A 27 -14.49 -19.88 9.25
N SER A 28 -15.13 -19.10 10.12
CA SER A 28 -16.52 -18.90 10.51
C SER A 28 -16.44 -17.65 11.39
N THR A 29 -17.33 -16.69 11.20
CA THR A 29 -17.38 -15.44 11.98
C THR A 29 -17.82 -15.72 13.42
N PRO A 30 -17.20 -15.11 14.45
CA PRO A 30 -17.86 -14.97 15.74
C PRO A 30 -18.38 -13.55 15.97
N ALA A 31 -19.53 -13.56 16.63
CA ALA A 31 -20.47 -12.50 16.95
C ALA A 31 -19.93 -11.37 17.83
N ALA A 32 -20.63 -10.23 17.75
CA ALA A 32 -20.57 -9.12 18.67
C ALA A 32 -21.14 -9.46 20.05
N PRO A 33 -20.73 -8.74 21.12
CA PRO A 33 -21.56 -8.60 22.31
C PRO A 33 -22.19 -7.20 22.38
N THR A 34 -23.52 -7.21 22.48
CA THR A 34 -24.34 -6.10 22.96
C THR A 34 -24.21 -5.96 24.47
N GLY A 35 -23.93 -4.75 24.96
CA GLY A 35 -23.95 -4.43 26.39
C GLY A 35 -24.31 -2.97 26.62
N ARG A 36 -25.56 -2.73 27.01
CA ARG A 36 -26.13 -1.43 27.37
C ARG A 36 -26.19 -1.37 28.90
N SER A 37 -25.72 -0.30 29.54
CA SER A 37 -26.30 0.29 30.78
C SER A 37 -25.51 1.51 31.31
N SER A 38 -26.13 2.68 31.16
CA SER A 38 -26.32 3.75 32.16
C SER A 38 -25.34 3.90 33.35
N ALA A 39 -24.68 5.07 33.45
CA ALA A 39 -24.70 5.90 34.68
C ALA A 39 -24.22 7.34 34.42
N ARG A 40 -24.95 8.30 35.01
CA ARG A 40 -24.62 9.73 35.15
C ARG A 40 -23.42 9.93 36.09
N ALA A 41 -22.61 10.98 35.87
CA ALA A 41 -22.52 12.16 36.77
C ALA A 41 -21.28 13.05 36.50
N ARG A 42 -21.57 14.34 36.26
CA ARG A 42 -20.93 15.58 36.75
C ARG A 42 -19.40 15.66 36.90
N GLY A 43 -18.82 16.68 36.24
CA GLY A 43 -17.99 17.67 36.96
C GLY A 43 -16.69 18.15 36.31
N ARG A 44 -16.68 19.44 35.94
CA ARG A 44 -15.57 20.43 35.98
C ARG A 44 -14.47 20.44 34.89
N GLY A 45 -14.55 21.48 34.04
CA GLY A 45 -13.51 22.43 33.58
C GLY A 45 -12.16 21.94 33.02
N PRO A 46 -11.56 22.62 32.01
CA PRO A 46 -11.22 24.03 32.13
C PRO A 46 -11.42 24.90 30.87
N HIS A 47 -11.25 26.21 31.08
CA HIS A 47 -11.22 27.30 30.11
C HIS A 47 -10.04 27.23 29.13
N GLY A 48 -10.26 27.68 27.88
CA GLY A 48 -9.22 28.03 26.91
C GLY A 48 -9.75 28.10 25.47
N PRO A 49 -9.78 29.26 24.79
CA PRO A 49 -10.48 29.43 23.52
C PRO A 49 -9.57 29.21 22.29
N GLY A 50 -10.15 28.68 21.20
CA GLY A 50 -9.43 28.52 19.93
C GLY A 50 -10.22 27.78 18.86
N ARG A 51 -11.28 28.42 18.36
CA ARG A 51 -11.85 28.33 16.99
C ARG A 51 -10.89 27.65 15.96
N GLN A 52 -11.26 26.71 15.10
CA GLN A 52 -12.50 26.49 14.33
C GLN A 52 -12.70 25.00 13.97
N GLN A 53 -13.97 24.62 13.86
CA GLN A 53 -14.49 23.29 13.50
C GLN A 53 -14.62 23.09 11.96
N PRO A 54 -14.89 21.86 11.49
CA PRO A 54 -14.51 21.31 10.19
C PRO A 54 -15.70 21.11 9.25
N LEU A 55 -15.45 20.65 8.02
CA LEU A 55 -16.43 19.87 7.26
C LEU A 55 -15.78 18.73 6.43
N ARG A 56 -16.38 17.54 6.63
CA ARG A 56 -16.46 16.35 5.77
C ARG A 56 -17.31 16.69 4.50
N VAL A 57 -17.46 15.94 3.40
CA VAL A 57 -16.93 14.71 2.76
C VAL A 57 -17.58 14.64 1.37
N SER A 58 -16.94 13.95 0.41
CA SER A 58 -17.50 13.24 -0.76
C SER A 58 -17.81 13.93 -2.11
N SER A 59 -17.03 13.46 -3.10
CA SER A 59 -17.40 12.81 -4.39
C SER A 59 -18.02 13.57 -5.57
N SER A 60 -17.32 13.34 -6.70
CA SER A 60 -17.76 13.08 -8.08
C SER A 60 -18.32 14.21 -8.94
N SER A 61 -17.62 14.42 -10.06
CA SER A 61 -18.10 14.63 -11.46
C SER A 61 -17.14 15.62 -12.16
N SER A 62 -16.32 15.19 -13.11
CA SER A 62 -16.66 15.05 -14.54
C SER A 62 -16.81 16.40 -15.26
N SER A 63 -16.00 16.55 -16.33
CA SER A 63 -16.20 17.42 -17.49
C SER A 63 -15.83 18.91 -17.39
N GLY A 64 -15.02 19.35 -18.35
CA GLY A 64 -14.83 20.78 -18.64
C GLY A 64 -13.47 21.16 -19.24
N TYR A 65 -13.09 20.56 -20.38
CA TYR A 65 -12.05 21.18 -21.24
C TYR A 65 -12.59 22.52 -21.74
N ARG A 66 -12.02 23.64 -21.25
CA ARG A 66 -12.24 24.96 -21.85
C ARG A 66 -11.28 25.11 -23.03
N THR A 67 -11.78 24.81 -24.22
CA THR A 67 -11.20 25.20 -25.50
C THR A 67 -11.30 26.71 -25.64
N SER A 68 -10.17 27.40 -25.59
CA SER A 68 -10.08 28.78 -26.06
C SER A 68 -10.13 28.77 -27.58
N HIS A 69 -11.26 29.18 -28.15
CA HIS A 69 -11.42 29.41 -29.57
C HIS A 69 -10.53 30.61 -29.97
N ARG A 70 -9.36 30.35 -30.57
CA ARG A 70 -8.69 31.34 -31.41
C ARG A 70 -9.42 31.35 -32.75
N SER A 71 -10.26 32.36 -32.94
CA SER A 71 -10.86 32.69 -34.21
C SER A 71 -9.74 33.07 -35.20
N TYR A 72 -9.47 32.18 -36.15
CA TYR A 72 -8.82 32.57 -37.39
C TYR A 72 -9.72 33.58 -38.10
N GLY A 73 -9.15 34.73 -38.46
CA GLY A 73 -9.82 35.74 -39.26
C GLY A 73 -10.31 35.13 -40.57
N ALA A 74 -11.58 35.38 -40.87
CA ALA A 74 -12.15 35.06 -42.18
C ALA A 74 -11.54 35.99 -43.25
N PRO A 75 -11.37 35.52 -44.49
CA PRO A 75 -10.93 36.35 -45.60
C PRO A 75 -12.08 37.24 -46.07
N SER A 76 -11.84 38.55 -46.18
CA SER A 76 -12.77 39.45 -46.85
C SER A 76 -12.72 39.25 -48.37
N PRO A 77 -13.87 39.19 -49.07
CA PRO A 77 -13.92 39.10 -50.52
C PRO A 77 -13.87 40.52 -51.10
N MET A 78 -12.84 40.84 -51.88
CA MET A 78 -12.90 41.96 -52.82
C MET A 78 -12.85 41.42 -54.23
N MET A 79 -14.05 41.35 -54.83
CA MET A 79 -14.23 41.41 -56.26
C MET A 79 -13.83 42.82 -56.73
N SER A 80 -13.07 42.92 -57.81
CA SER A 80 -13.54 43.59 -59.03
C SER A 80 -12.50 43.49 -60.13
N SER A 81 -12.91 42.74 -61.15
CA SER A 81 -12.52 42.79 -62.55
C SER A 81 -12.04 44.16 -63.05
N SER A 82 -10.77 44.25 -63.42
CA SER A 82 -10.29 45.27 -64.35
C SER A 82 -10.57 44.77 -65.77
N SER A 83 -11.74 45.14 -66.29
CA SER A 83 -12.13 44.92 -67.68
C SER A 83 -11.21 45.71 -68.61
N THR A 84 -10.45 44.97 -69.41
CA THR A 84 -9.71 45.45 -70.58
C THR A 84 -10.67 46.13 -71.56
N THR A 85 -10.78 47.45 -71.52
CA THR A 85 -11.43 48.22 -72.59
C THR A 85 -10.44 48.47 -73.71
N TYR A 86 -10.42 47.58 -74.70
CA TYR A 86 -9.81 47.83 -76.00
C TYR A 86 -10.58 48.97 -76.69
N ARG A 87 -10.06 50.20 -76.66
CA ARG A 87 -10.58 51.29 -77.49
C ARG A 87 -10.15 51.06 -78.94
N LYS A 88 -11.11 50.63 -79.75
CA LYS A 88 -11.06 50.59 -81.21
C LYS A 88 -11.01 52.05 -81.73
N ALA A 89 -9.80 52.57 -81.95
CA ALA A 89 -9.61 53.81 -82.69
C ALA A 89 -9.70 53.53 -84.20
N GLY A 90 -10.54 54.32 -84.86
CA GLY A 90 -10.82 54.27 -86.29
C GLY A 90 -9.59 54.52 -87.15
N GLY A 91 -9.68 54.00 -88.37
CA GLY A 91 -8.58 53.88 -89.31
C GLY A 91 -8.01 55.19 -89.82
N ARG A 92 -6.78 55.05 -90.34
CA ARG A 92 -6.23 55.84 -91.44
C ARG A 92 -5.11 55.02 -92.06
N SER A 93 -5.49 54.23 -93.05
CA SER A 93 -4.58 53.51 -93.94
C SER A 93 -3.95 54.51 -94.89
N TYR A 94 -2.62 54.65 -94.87
CA TYR A 94 -1.86 55.09 -96.03
C TYR A 94 -1.01 53.90 -96.47
N ALA A 95 -1.58 53.03 -97.30
CA ALA A 95 -0.80 52.06 -98.05
C ALA A 95 -0.57 52.64 -99.44
N SER A 96 0.58 53.30 -99.60
CA SER A 96 1.13 53.60 -100.93
C SER A 96 1.42 52.27 -101.62
N ALA A 97 0.85 52.12 -102.81
CA ALA A 97 0.93 50.93 -103.64
C ALA A 97 2.39 50.65 -104.07
N GLY A 98 3.01 49.66 -103.45
CA GLY A 98 4.22 49.00 -103.94
C GLY A 98 3.86 47.58 -104.41
N ARG A 99 3.81 47.38 -105.72
CA ARG A 99 3.53 46.09 -106.38
C ARG A 99 4.41 44.96 -105.84
N ARG A 100 3.80 43.83 -105.44
CA ARG A 100 4.42 42.48 -105.45
C ARG A 100 3.31 41.42 -105.48
N GLY A 101 3.48 40.41 -106.34
CA GLY A 101 2.46 39.42 -106.71
C GLY A 101 2.02 38.49 -105.56
N PRO A 102 0.85 37.85 -105.69
CA PRO A 102 0.15 37.18 -104.58
C PRO A 102 0.87 35.92 -104.06
N ASP A 103 1.78 35.29 -104.78
CA ASP A 103 2.32 33.97 -104.38
C ASP A 103 3.45 34.06 -103.34
N ALA A 104 4.20 35.17 -103.30
CA ALA A 104 5.25 35.38 -102.29
C ALA A 104 4.69 35.81 -100.92
N VAL A 105 3.50 36.41 -100.89
CA VAL A 105 2.86 36.88 -99.66
C VAL A 105 2.27 35.71 -98.87
N HIS A 106 1.76 34.69 -99.56
CA HIS A 106 1.21 33.49 -98.90
C HIS A 106 2.29 32.66 -98.19
N GLY A 107 3.47 32.47 -98.80
CA GLY A 107 4.61 31.79 -98.16
C GLY A 107 5.09 32.50 -96.90
N VAL A 108 5.33 33.81 -96.98
CA VAL A 108 5.74 34.64 -95.83
C VAL A 108 4.65 34.68 -94.74
N THR A 109 3.37 34.73 -95.11
CA THR A 109 2.28 34.67 -94.12
C THR A 109 2.15 33.30 -93.45
N ASN A 110 2.51 32.21 -94.14
CA ASN A 110 2.48 30.87 -93.57
C ASN A 110 3.66 30.65 -92.61
N GLU A 111 4.86 31.11 -92.96
CA GLU A 111 6.02 31.15 -92.07
C GLU A 111 5.74 31.95 -90.79
N LEU A 112 5.11 33.12 -90.92
CA LEU A 112 4.69 33.92 -89.76
C LEU A 112 3.59 33.25 -88.92
N LYS A 113 2.74 32.39 -89.50
CA LYS A 113 1.77 31.59 -88.75
C LYS A 113 2.49 30.49 -87.96
N ILE A 114 3.45 29.81 -88.58
CA ILE A 114 4.27 28.77 -87.94
C ILE A 114 5.08 29.36 -86.77
N ILE A 115 5.69 30.54 -86.97
CA ILE A 115 6.41 31.24 -85.90
C ILE A 115 5.46 31.59 -84.75
N ARG A 116 4.27 32.15 -85.04
CA ARG A 116 3.28 32.49 -84.00
C ARG A 116 2.73 31.27 -83.27
N THR A 117 2.54 30.14 -83.94
CA THR A 117 2.10 28.89 -83.28
C THR A 117 3.20 28.34 -82.39
N ASN A 118 4.45 28.35 -82.85
CA ASN A 118 5.61 27.94 -82.07
C ASN A 118 5.81 28.86 -80.84
N GLU A 119 5.73 30.18 -81.01
CA GLU A 119 5.77 31.13 -79.89
C GLU A 119 4.63 30.91 -78.90
N LYS A 120 3.41 30.64 -79.38
CA LYS A 120 2.27 30.34 -78.51
C LYS A 120 2.48 29.05 -77.73
N GLU A 121 3.02 28.00 -78.35
CA GLU A 121 3.36 26.75 -77.67
C GLU A 121 4.49 26.93 -76.65
N GLN A 122 5.50 27.75 -76.96
CA GLN A 122 6.55 28.10 -76.00
C GLN A 122 6.00 28.88 -74.80
N LEU A 123 5.13 29.86 -75.04
CA LEU A 123 4.46 30.63 -73.98
C LEU A 123 3.53 29.74 -73.16
N GLN A 124 2.84 28.78 -73.79
CA GLN A 124 2.02 27.80 -73.09
C GLN A 124 2.88 26.86 -72.23
N GLY A 125 3.98 26.34 -72.75
CA GLY A 125 4.92 25.51 -71.99
C GLY A 125 5.60 26.27 -70.84
N LEU A 126 5.81 27.59 -70.97
CA LEU A 126 6.24 28.45 -69.87
C LEU A 126 5.11 28.64 -68.85
N ASN A 127 3.88 28.86 -69.30
CA ASN A 127 2.72 28.98 -68.43
C ASN A 127 2.47 27.70 -67.61
N ASP A 128 2.58 26.53 -68.23
CA ASP A 128 2.45 25.23 -67.56
C ASP A 128 3.53 25.02 -66.48
N ARG A 129 4.74 25.56 -66.70
CA ARG A 129 5.79 25.59 -65.66
C ARG A 129 5.48 26.59 -64.55
N PHE A 130 4.82 27.71 -64.85
CA PHE A 130 4.38 28.67 -63.83
C PHE A 130 3.28 28.13 -62.91
N VAL A 131 2.47 27.15 -63.35
CA VAL A 131 1.54 26.42 -62.47
C VAL A 131 2.27 25.75 -61.29
N PHE A 132 3.56 25.43 -61.44
CA PHE A 132 4.37 24.86 -60.37
C PHE A 132 4.60 25.83 -59.19
N ILE A 133 4.43 27.14 -59.38
CA ILE A 133 4.54 28.12 -58.29
C ILE A 133 3.46 27.90 -57.24
N GLU A 134 2.21 27.66 -57.66
CA GLU A 134 1.12 27.35 -56.73
C GLU A 134 1.37 26.02 -56.00
N LYS A 135 1.94 25.03 -56.71
CA LYS A 135 2.32 23.75 -56.11
C LYS A 135 3.43 23.92 -55.06
N VAL A 136 4.46 24.74 -55.34
CA VAL A 136 5.51 25.03 -54.36
C VAL A 136 4.92 25.76 -53.15
N HIS A 137 4.04 26.73 -53.37
CA HIS A 137 3.42 27.47 -52.27
C HIS A 137 2.55 26.58 -51.36
N THR A 138 1.75 25.70 -51.96
CA THR A 138 0.96 24.72 -51.19
C THR A 138 1.84 23.74 -50.44
N LEU A 139 2.94 23.26 -51.02
CA LEU A 139 3.93 22.41 -50.34
C LEU A 139 4.66 23.13 -49.22
N GLU A 140 5.05 24.40 -49.40
CA GLU A 140 5.64 25.23 -48.35
C GLU A 140 4.67 25.45 -47.19
N GLN A 141 3.40 25.68 -47.49
CA GLN A 141 2.36 25.82 -46.47
C GLN A 141 2.14 24.50 -45.71
N GLN A 142 2.12 23.37 -46.41
CA GLN A 142 2.04 22.05 -45.80
C GLN A 142 3.26 21.75 -44.91
N ASN A 143 4.47 22.04 -45.38
CA ASN A 143 5.68 21.88 -44.58
C ASN A 143 5.65 22.74 -43.32
N LYS A 144 5.19 24.00 -43.39
CA LYS A 144 5.01 24.86 -42.21
C LYS A 144 4.03 24.28 -41.21
N VAL A 145 2.93 23.67 -41.67
CA VAL A 145 1.96 23.00 -40.80
C VAL A 145 2.58 21.77 -40.15
N LEU A 146 3.30 20.95 -40.93
CA LEU A 146 3.99 19.76 -40.41
C LEU A 146 5.09 20.13 -39.40
N GLU A 147 5.85 21.19 -39.65
CA GLU A 147 6.84 21.71 -38.71
C GLU A 147 6.19 22.17 -37.39
N ALA A 148 5.04 22.85 -37.47
CA ALA A 148 4.27 23.24 -36.29
C ALA A 148 3.71 22.02 -35.53
N GLU A 149 3.25 21.00 -36.24
CA GLU A 149 2.77 19.76 -35.63
C GLU A 149 3.91 19.00 -34.94
N VAL A 150 5.07 18.87 -35.59
CA VAL A 150 6.26 18.22 -35.02
C VAL A 150 6.74 18.95 -33.78
N THR A 151 6.79 20.29 -33.79
CA THR A 151 7.20 21.08 -32.61
C THR A 151 6.19 20.93 -31.48
N MET A 152 4.88 20.95 -31.76
CA MET A 152 3.84 20.70 -30.76
C MET A 152 3.92 19.29 -30.16
N LEU A 153 4.11 18.26 -31.00
CA LEU A 153 4.25 16.88 -30.53
C LEU A 153 5.51 16.73 -29.67
N ARG A 154 6.64 17.32 -30.08
CA ARG A 154 7.86 17.33 -29.26
C ARG A 154 7.64 18.00 -27.91
N GLN A 155 6.92 19.12 -27.85
CA GLN A 155 6.57 19.78 -26.58
C GLN A 155 5.65 18.92 -25.70
N ARG A 156 4.70 18.20 -26.31
CA ARG A 156 3.83 17.24 -25.57
C ARG A 156 4.59 16.04 -25.04
N HIS A 157 5.63 15.59 -25.75
CA HIS A 157 6.46 14.45 -25.36
C HIS A 157 7.67 14.83 -24.49
N SER A 158 8.04 16.11 -24.43
CA SER A 158 9.07 16.60 -23.49
C SER A 158 8.55 16.74 -22.07
N GLU A 159 7.24 16.90 -21.90
CA GLU A 159 6.58 16.75 -20.61
C GLU A 159 6.64 15.27 -20.19
N PRO A 160 7.05 14.96 -18.95
CA PRO A 160 7.04 13.59 -18.48
C PRO A 160 5.64 13.01 -18.69
N SER A 161 5.57 11.90 -19.42
CA SER A 161 4.29 11.25 -19.70
C SER A 161 3.60 10.96 -18.39
N ARG A 162 2.29 11.22 -18.28
CA ARG A 162 1.48 10.87 -17.10
C ARG A 162 1.70 9.43 -16.61
N LEU A 163 2.04 8.52 -17.53
CA LEU A 163 2.44 7.15 -17.17
C LEU A 163 3.73 7.10 -16.36
N HIS A 164 4.75 7.86 -16.73
CA HIS A 164 6.01 7.97 -16.00
C HIS A 164 5.76 8.40 -14.55
N ASP A 165 4.95 9.44 -14.31
CA ASP A 165 4.60 9.90 -12.96
C ASP A 165 3.88 8.83 -12.13
N LEU A 166 2.99 8.05 -12.76
CA LEU A 166 2.30 6.94 -12.10
C LEU A 166 3.28 5.82 -11.72
N TYR A 167 4.22 5.49 -12.61
CA TYR A 167 5.25 4.49 -12.32
C TYR A 167 6.23 4.96 -11.25
N GLU A 168 6.67 6.22 -11.29
CA GLU A 168 7.49 6.83 -10.25
C GLU A 168 6.77 6.84 -8.92
N GLY A 169 5.51 7.28 -8.88
CA GLY A 169 4.70 7.26 -7.66
C GLY A 169 4.52 5.85 -7.07
N ARG A 170 4.27 4.85 -7.92
CA ARG A 170 4.21 3.44 -7.50
C ARG A 170 5.56 2.93 -7.01
N SER A 171 6.64 3.30 -7.68
CA SER A 171 8.01 2.90 -7.32
C SER A 171 8.42 3.49 -5.97
N ALA A 172 8.14 4.78 -5.76
CA ALA A 172 8.35 5.47 -4.49
C ALA A 172 7.53 4.86 -3.35
N SER A 173 6.24 4.55 -3.60
CA SER A 173 5.37 3.89 -2.62
C SER A 173 5.88 2.50 -2.24
N CYS A 174 6.27 1.70 -3.24
CA CYS A 174 6.90 0.39 -3.03
C CYS A 174 8.20 0.50 -2.23
N ALA A 175 9.04 1.49 -2.53
CA ALA A 175 10.28 1.75 -1.79
C ALA A 175 9.99 2.14 -0.34
N HIS A 176 8.98 2.98 -0.09
CA HIS A 176 8.55 3.35 1.26
C HIS A 176 8.00 2.14 2.05
N ALA A 177 7.15 1.33 1.43
CA ALA A 177 6.62 0.09 2.03
C ALA A 177 7.76 -0.88 2.38
N ARG A 178 8.76 -1.02 1.49
CA ARG A 178 9.95 -1.84 1.75
C ARG A 178 10.76 -1.30 2.92
N LYS A 179 10.98 0.01 3.01
CA LYS A 179 11.72 0.65 4.12
C LYS A 179 11.00 0.51 5.47
N SER A 180 9.67 0.57 5.48
CA SER A 180 8.86 0.47 6.71
C SER A 180 8.62 -0.98 7.18
N CYS A 181 8.72 -1.97 6.28
CA CYS A 181 8.49 -3.38 6.60
C CYS A 181 9.46 -3.93 7.68
N PRO A 182 10.80 -3.71 7.62
CA PRO A 182 11.71 -4.10 8.68
C PRO A 182 11.36 -3.51 10.05
N THR A 183 11.00 -2.23 10.10
CA THR A 183 10.60 -1.56 11.35
C THR A 183 9.32 -2.17 11.93
N ARG A 184 8.33 -2.48 11.09
CA ARG A 184 7.11 -3.18 11.51
C ARG A 184 7.41 -4.59 12.02
N ARG A 185 8.27 -5.34 11.30
CA ARG A 185 8.73 -6.67 11.74
C ARG A 185 9.44 -6.60 13.08
N ALA A 186 10.39 -5.69 13.26
CA ALA A 186 11.12 -5.48 14.51
C ALA A 186 10.17 -5.12 15.67
N ARG A 187 9.14 -4.32 15.42
CA ARG A 187 8.11 -4.01 16.42
C ARG A 187 7.29 -5.25 16.81
N CYS A 188 6.91 -6.08 15.84
CA CYS A 188 6.19 -7.32 16.09
C CYS A 188 7.05 -8.31 16.88
N THR A 189 8.31 -8.52 16.49
CA THR A 189 9.22 -9.43 17.20
C THR A 189 9.50 -8.93 18.62
N TRP A 190 9.69 -7.62 18.81
CA TRP A 190 9.81 -7.02 20.14
C TRP A 190 8.57 -7.28 21.00
N SER A 191 7.37 -7.05 20.44
CA SER A 191 6.12 -7.30 21.16
C SER A 191 5.96 -8.77 21.56
N ALA A 192 6.36 -9.70 20.69
CA ALA A 192 6.32 -11.14 20.96
C ALA A 192 7.33 -11.56 22.05
N CYS A 193 8.57 -11.06 21.99
CA CYS A 193 9.57 -11.29 23.05
C CYS A 193 9.09 -10.71 24.40
N ARG A 194 8.45 -9.55 24.37
CA ARG A 194 7.85 -8.94 25.56
C ARG A 194 6.69 -9.78 26.12
N SER A 195 5.81 -10.34 25.28
CA SER A 195 4.74 -11.22 25.79
C SER A 195 5.31 -12.50 26.40
N GLU A 196 6.31 -13.10 25.77
CA GLU A 196 6.97 -14.31 26.27
C GLU A 196 7.67 -14.06 27.62
N THR A 197 8.33 -12.92 27.80
CA THR A 197 8.92 -12.55 29.10
C THR A 197 7.86 -12.30 30.18
N LEU A 198 6.70 -11.72 29.83
CA LEU A 198 5.58 -11.58 30.75
C LEU A 198 4.99 -12.93 31.16
N GLU A 199 4.88 -13.88 30.24
CA GLU A 199 4.43 -15.26 30.53
C GLU A 199 5.39 -15.95 31.48
N ARG A 200 6.72 -15.91 31.22
CA ARG A 200 7.73 -16.46 32.12
C ARG A 200 7.66 -15.86 33.54
N VAL A 201 7.40 -14.56 33.66
CA VAL A 201 7.26 -13.90 34.97
C VAL A 201 5.98 -14.34 35.68
N ARG A 202 4.88 -14.56 34.95
CA ARG A 202 3.63 -15.09 35.51
C ARG A 202 3.80 -16.53 36.00
N GLU A 203 4.45 -17.38 35.22
CA GLU A 203 4.75 -18.76 35.62
C GLU A 203 5.57 -18.80 36.92
N LYS A 204 6.63 -18.00 37.01
CA LYS A 204 7.43 -17.87 38.24
C LYS A 204 6.61 -17.37 39.42
N LEU A 205 5.71 -16.41 39.21
CA LEU A 205 4.82 -15.93 40.26
C LEU A 205 3.90 -17.05 40.76
N ASP A 206 3.33 -17.84 39.85
CA ASP A 206 2.46 -18.96 40.20
C ASP A 206 3.23 -20.06 40.94
N GLU A 207 4.48 -20.34 40.55
CA GLU A 207 5.39 -21.24 41.28
C GLU A 207 5.67 -20.75 42.70
N GLU A 208 6.02 -19.48 42.87
CA GLU A 208 6.26 -18.86 44.19
C GLU A 208 4.99 -18.88 45.06
N VAL A 209 3.82 -18.66 44.47
CA VAL A 209 2.53 -18.78 45.17
C VAL A 209 2.30 -20.22 45.64
N ARG A 210 2.54 -21.22 44.77
CA ARG A 210 2.44 -22.64 45.15
C ARG A 210 3.42 -22.99 46.26
N ALA A 211 4.68 -22.59 46.14
CA ALA A 211 5.71 -22.83 47.14
C ALA A 211 5.36 -22.17 48.49
N ARG A 212 4.82 -20.95 48.47
CA ARG A 212 4.33 -20.26 49.67
C ARG A 212 3.17 -21.01 50.31
N ASP A 213 2.23 -21.49 49.51
CA ASP A 213 1.07 -22.26 50.00
C ASP A 213 1.50 -23.61 50.58
N GLU A 214 2.47 -24.28 49.96
CA GLU A 214 3.09 -25.51 50.48
C GLU A 214 3.81 -25.24 51.81
N ALA A 215 4.61 -24.18 51.90
CA ALA A 215 5.26 -23.77 53.14
C ALA A 215 4.24 -23.39 54.24
N ARG A 216 3.14 -22.73 53.86
CA ARG A 216 2.04 -22.40 54.78
C ARG A 216 1.33 -23.66 55.26
N ARG A 217 1.08 -24.64 54.38
CA ARG A 217 0.52 -25.95 54.73
C ARG A 217 1.47 -26.69 55.68
N ALA A 218 2.75 -26.77 55.36
CA ALA A 218 3.77 -27.40 56.19
C ALA A 218 3.87 -26.75 57.58
N ARG A 219 3.76 -25.41 57.67
CA ARG A 219 3.70 -24.70 58.95
C ARG A 219 2.40 -24.94 59.71
N SER A 220 1.27 -25.03 59.00
CA SER A 220 -0.05 -25.27 59.61
C SER A 220 -0.21 -26.70 60.14
N VAL A 221 0.51 -27.66 59.57
CA VAL A 221 0.60 -29.03 60.08
C VAL A 221 1.68 -29.03 61.16
N PRO A 222 1.34 -28.95 62.46
CA PRO A 222 2.34 -29.09 63.50
C PRO A 222 3.04 -30.45 63.33
N PRO A 223 4.36 -30.54 63.57
CA PRO A 223 5.05 -31.82 63.48
C PRO A 223 4.31 -32.84 64.35
N GLN A 224 3.93 -33.99 63.79
CA GLN A 224 3.25 -35.05 64.59
C GLN A 224 4.05 -35.42 65.84
N GLY A 225 5.38 -35.26 65.80
CA GLY A 225 6.26 -35.41 66.96
C GLY A 225 6.04 -34.38 68.07
N ARG A 226 5.60 -33.15 67.76
CA ARG A 226 5.25 -32.13 68.77
C ARG A 226 4.00 -32.53 69.54
N GLY A 227 2.96 -33.01 68.84
CA GLY A 227 1.74 -33.54 69.48
C GLY A 227 2.04 -34.77 70.37
N ARG A 228 2.88 -35.69 69.90
CA ARG A 228 3.29 -36.87 70.69
C ARG A 228 4.11 -36.50 71.92
N ARG A 229 5.04 -35.55 71.82
CA ARG A 229 5.81 -35.04 72.98
C ARG A 229 4.92 -34.34 74.01
N HIS A 230 3.95 -33.54 73.56
CA HIS A 230 3.00 -32.90 74.47
C HIS A 230 2.00 -33.88 75.08
N ALA A 231 1.67 -34.98 74.42
CA ALA A 231 0.76 -35.99 74.96
C ALA A 231 1.35 -36.80 76.14
N GLY A 232 2.68 -37.04 76.15
CA GLY A 232 3.33 -37.78 77.23
C GLY A 232 3.65 -36.96 78.49
N ALA A 233 3.75 -35.63 78.36
CA ALA A 233 3.98 -34.73 79.49
C ALA A 233 2.92 -34.84 80.61
N PRO A 234 1.60 -34.77 80.33
CA PRO A 234 0.58 -34.86 81.38
C PRO A 234 0.49 -36.25 82.02
N GLU A 235 0.83 -37.32 81.29
CA GLU A 235 0.90 -38.67 81.89
C GLU A 235 2.05 -38.78 82.88
N LEU A 236 3.20 -38.17 82.57
CA LEU A 236 4.33 -38.10 83.49
C LEU A 236 4.03 -37.19 84.69
N GLU A 237 3.36 -36.05 84.47
CA GLU A 237 2.92 -35.16 85.55
C GLU A 237 1.99 -35.88 86.53
N LYS A 238 0.99 -36.63 86.04
CA LYS A 238 0.10 -37.46 86.88
C LYS A 238 0.85 -38.53 87.66
N LYS A 239 1.87 -39.14 87.07
CA LYS A 239 2.72 -40.12 87.77
C LYS A 239 3.54 -39.46 88.88
N VAL A 240 4.07 -38.27 88.64
CA VAL A 240 4.78 -37.50 89.67
C VAL A 240 3.84 -37.13 90.81
N GLU A 241 2.63 -36.65 90.50
CA GLU A 241 1.62 -36.32 91.51
C GLU A 241 1.23 -37.55 92.34
N ALA A 242 0.95 -38.69 91.70
CA ALA A 242 0.65 -39.94 92.38
C ALA A 242 1.80 -40.42 93.31
N LEU A 243 3.06 -40.29 92.87
CA LEU A 243 4.22 -40.63 93.69
C LEU A 243 4.40 -39.67 94.88
N LEU A 244 4.09 -38.38 94.72
CA LEU A 244 4.12 -37.42 95.82
C LEU A 244 3.04 -37.72 96.85
N ASP A 245 1.83 -38.08 96.41
CA ASP A 245 0.74 -38.51 97.29
C ASP A 245 1.11 -39.79 98.04
N GLU A 246 1.75 -40.75 97.38
CA GLU A 246 2.24 -41.97 98.01
C GLU A 246 3.31 -41.67 99.08
N VAL A 247 4.26 -40.78 98.79
CA VAL A 247 5.25 -40.35 99.78
C VAL A 247 4.60 -39.63 100.97
N ALA A 248 3.61 -38.77 100.72
CA ALA A 248 2.88 -38.08 101.79
C ALA A 248 2.09 -39.07 102.66
N PHE A 249 1.44 -40.06 102.04
CA PHE A 249 0.75 -41.14 102.73
C PHE A 249 1.71 -41.95 103.61
N LEU A 250 2.85 -42.40 103.08
CA LEU A 250 3.85 -43.16 103.83
C LEU A 250 4.41 -42.37 105.01
N ARG A 251 4.66 -41.06 104.84
CA ARG A 251 5.07 -40.18 105.94
C ARG A 251 4.01 -40.10 107.04
N LYS A 252 2.74 -39.95 106.67
CA LYS A 252 1.63 -39.86 107.62
C LYS A 252 1.45 -41.17 108.40
N VAL A 253 1.47 -42.32 107.72
CA VAL A 253 1.38 -43.63 108.36
C VAL A 253 2.55 -43.84 109.32
N HIS A 254 3.77 -43.50 108.91
CA HIS A 254 4.93 -43.63 109.79
C HIS A 254 4.82 -42.74 111.04
N GLU A 255 4.29 -41.52 110.90
CA GLU A 255 4.04 -40.62 112.02
C GLU A 255 2.96 -41.19 112.97
N GLU A 256 1.88 -41.76 112.43
CA GLU A 256 0.84 -42.45 113.22
C GLU A 256 1.41 -43.67 113.96
N GLU A 257 2.19 -44.52 113.30
CA GLU A 257 2.87 -45.67 113.93
C GLU A 257 3.83 -45.22 115.05
N LEU A 258 4.60 -44.16 114.83
CA LEU A 258 5.48 -43.60 115.86
C LEU A 258 4.68 -43.05 117.04
N GLN A 259 3.55 -42.38 116.81
CA GLN A 259 2.66 -41.92 117.87
C GLN A 259 2.04 -43.09 118.64
N GLU A 260 1.59 -44.15 117.96
CA GLU A 260 1.10 -45.36 118.60
C GLU A 260 2.17 -46.05 119.45
N LEU A 261 3.40 -46.18 118.93
CA LEU A 261 4.53 -46.74 119.66
C LEU A 261 4.90 -45.86 120.88
N GLN A 262 4.93 -44.54 120.72
CA GLN A 262 5.16 -43.61 121.83
C GLN A 262 4.05 -43.70 122.89
N ALA A 263 2.78 -43.77 122.48
CA ALA A 263 1.65 -43.97 123.38
C ALA A 263 1.73 -45.31 124.11
N SER A 264 2.11 -46.39 123.43
CA SER A 264 2.31 -47.72 124.03
C SER A 264 3.43 -47.73 125.06
N LEU A 265 4.51 -46.96 124.84
CA LEU A 265 5.61 -46.80 125.79
C LEU A 265 5.20 -45.93 126.99
N GLN A 266 4.38 -44.90 126.78
CA GLN A 266 3.86 -44.05 127.85
C GLN A 266 2.81 -44.76 128.71
N ALA A 267 1.95 -45.58 128.11
CA ALA A 267 0.96 -46.39 128.82
C ALA A 267 1.57 -47.58 129.59
N ARG A 268 2.83 -47.94 129.32
CA ARG A 268 3.58 -49.01 129.99
C ARG A 268 4.51 -48.49 131.10
N ARG A 269 4.37 -47.21 131.48
CA ARG A 269 4.97 -46.59 132.67
C ARG A 269 3.88 -46.30 133.70
#